data_AF-A0AAN2QTQ2-F1
#
_entry.id   AF-A0AAN2QTQ2-F1
#
_cell.length_a   1.000
_cell.length_b   1.000
_cell.length_c   1.000
_cell.angle_alpha   90.00
_cell.angle_beta   90.00
_cell.angle_gamma   90.00
#
_symmetry.space_group_name_H-M   'P 1'
#
loop_
_entity.id
_entity.type
_entity.pdbx_description
1 polymer ?
#
loop_
_entity_poly.entity_id
_entity_poly.type
_entity_poly.pdbx_seq_one_letter_code
_entity_poly.pdbx_strand_id
1 'polypeptide(L)'
;MSKKNKVMIAIVATLVIMGIGVMTALSITDVNGVKIDGKAAQMMLITVTVSGIVGVIVGALFNKLFIWLSQLGQEEKQSVSFLTSWYATAISQIPFAIINIFLVTVLSLYKSGNTVAAIISGVVNALIYTFILRQEKVITKRTQIIYLVIMIVLIIVMSAVPMLMK
;
A
#
# COMPACT_ATOMS: atom_id res chain seq x y z
N MET A 1 5.06 22.46 0.89
CA MET A 1 3.61 22.21 1.05
C MET A 1 3.24 22.32 2.54
N SER A 2 2.15 22.99 2.88
CA SER A 2 1.73 23.17 4.28
C SER A 2 1.29 21.83 4.93
N LYS A 3 1.39 21.74 6.26
CA LYS A 3 0.94 20.56 7.02
C LYS A 3 -0.54 20.26 6.75
N LYS A 4 -1.39 21.29 6.69
CA LYS A 4 -2.82 21.18 6.38
C LYS A 4 -3.07 20.53 5.02
N ASN A 5 -2.31 20.93 3.99
CA ASN A 5 -2.47 20.39 2.65
C ASN A 5 -2.05 18.91 2.59
N LYS A 6 -0.98 18.51 3.29
CA LYS A 6 -0.57 17.09 3.36
C LYS A 6 -1.63 16.21 4.00
N VAL A 7 -2.25 16.68 5.10
CA VAL A 7 -3.34 15.94 5.76
C VAL A 7 -4.54 15.81 4.83
N MET A 8 -4.95 16.90 4.19
CA MET A 8 -6.07 16.87 3.25
C MET A 8 -5.82 15.92 2.09
N ILE A 9 -4.62 15.93 1.51
CA ILE A 9 -4.25 15.01 0.43
C ILE A 9 -4.19 13.56 0.93
N ALA A 10 -3.67 13.31 2.15
CA ALA A 10 -3.65 11.96 2.72
C ALA A 10 -5.06 11.40 2.93
N ILE A 11 -6.00 12.23 3.39
CA ILE A 11 -7.42 11.87 3.52
C ILE A 11 -8.01 11.53 2.16
N VAL A 12 -7.89 12.44 1.18
CA VAL A 12 -8.41 12.23 -0.17
C VAL A 12 -7.81 10.99 -0.81
N ALA A 13 -6.50 10.78 -0.68
CA ALA A 13 -5.83 9.59 -1.19
C ALA A 13 -6.33 8.30 -0.55
N THR A 14 -6.55 8.31 0.76
CA THR A 14 -7.13 7.17 1.49
C THR A 14 -8.54 6.86 0.97
N LEU A 15 -9.37 7.88 0.74
CA LEU A 15 -10.72 7.72 0.17
C LEU A 15 -10.67 7.14 -1.26
N VAL A 16 -9.72 7.57 -2.09
CA VAL A 16 -9.52 7.01 -3.44
C VAL A 16 -9.17 5.53 -3.36
N ILE A 17 -8.24 5.13 -2.48
CA ILE A 17 -7.86 3.72 -2.28
C ILE A 17 -9.07 2.90 -1.83
N MET A 18 -9.89 3.42 -0.92
CA MET A 18 -11.14 2.77 -0.50
C MET A 18 -12.11 2.60 -1.67
N GLY A 19 -12.29 3.63 -2.49
CA GLY A 19 -13.13 3.55 -3.69
C GLY A 19 -12.67 2.48 -4.68
N ILE A 20 -11.36 2.36 -4.89
CA ILE A 20 -10.77 1.29 -5.72
C ILE A 20 -11.04 -0.09 -5.12
N GLY A 21 -10.88 -0.24 -3.79
CA GLY A 21 -11.20 -1.48 -3.08
C GLY A 21 -12.66 -1.88 -3.27
N VAL A 22 -13.58 -0.94 -3.08
CA VAL A 22 -15.03 -1.14 -3.27
C VAL A 22 -15.36 -1.55 -4.71
N MET A 23 -14.81 -0.89 -5.72
CA MET A 23 -15.02 -1.27 -7.13
C MET A 23 -14.51 -2.69 -7.42
N THR A 24 -13.38 -3.06 -6.83
CA THR A 24 -12.82 -4.41 -6.96
C THR A 24 -13.74 -5.44 -6.29
N ALA A 25 -14.28 -5.13 -5.11
CA ALA A 25 -15.21 -6.00 -4.39
C ALA A 25 -16.54 -6.18 -5.14
N LEU A 26 -17.09 -5.11 -5.72
CA LEU A 26 -18.32 -5.17 -6.53
C LEU A 26 -18.15 -6.00 -7.82
N SER A 27 -16.92 -6.14 -8.31
CA SER A 27 -16.62 -6.99 -9.46
C SER A 27 -16.62 -8.49 -9.12
N ILE A 28 -16.68 -8.84 -7.83
CA ILE A 28 -16.73 -10.23 -7.37
C ILE A 28 -18.20 -10.63 -7.22
N THR A 29 -18.67 -11.49 -8.12
CA THR A 29 -20.07 -11.94 -8.16
C THR A 29 -20.27 -13.34 -7.55
N ASP A 30 -19.18 -14.07 -7.33
CA ASP A 30 -19.17 -15.45 -6.83
C ASP A 30 -17.85 -15.73 -6.09
N VAL A 31 -17.91 -16.56 -5.03
CA VAL A 31 -16.72 -17.10 -4.34
C VAL A 31 -16.86 -18.62 -4.26
N ASN A 32 -15.94 -19.35 -4.89
CA ASN A 32 -15.89 -20.82 -4.89
C ASN A 32 -17.18 -21.50 -5.41
N GLY A 33 -17.85 -20.91 -6.39
CA GLY A 33 -19.10 -21.42 -6.98
C GLY A 33 -20.36 -21.04 -6.21
N VAL A 34 -20.24 -20.22 -5.16
CA VAL A 34 -21.37 -19.71 -4.38
C VAL A 34 -21.62 -18.24 -4.74
N LYS A 35 -22.81 -17.96 -5.28
CA LYS A 35 -23.28 -16.60 -5.54
C LYS A 35 -23.39 -15.81 -4.25
N ILE A 36 -22.89 -14.58 -4.26
CA ILE A 36 -22.96 -13.68 -3.11
C ILE A 36 -24.38 -13.13 -2.97
N ASP A 37 -25.03 -13.39 -1.84
CA ASP A 37 -26.33 -12.80 -1.52
C ASP A 37 -26.22 -11.32 -1.10
N GLY A 38 -27.36 -10.62 -0.97
CA GLY A 38 -27.36 -9.19 -0.65
C GLY A 38 -26.74 -8.83 0.72
N LYS A 39 -26.84 -9.71 1.72
CA LYS A 39 -26.27 -9.48 3.06
C LYS A 39 -24.76 -9.71 3.05
N ALA A 40 -24.32 -10.77 2.38
CA ALA A 40 -22.90 -11.08 2.18
C ALA A 40 -22.21 -9.97 1.36
N ALA A 41 -22.86 -9.45 0.32
CA ALA A 41 -22.37 -8.32 -0.47
C ALA A 41 -22.19 -7.05 0.39
N GLN A 42 -23.17 -6.72 1.23
CA GLN A 42 -23.07 -5.58 2.14
C GLN A 42 -21.93 -5.75 3.16
N MET A 43 -21.81 -6.93 3.77
CA MET A 43 -20.70 -7.20 4.70
C MET A 43 -19.33 -7.15 4.01
N MET A 44 -19.24 -7.62 2.77
CA MET A 44 -18.02 -7.54 1.96
C MET A 44 -17.62 -6.08 1.71
N LEU A 45 -18.58 -5.21 1.34
CA LEU A 45 -18.32 -3.79 1.13
C LEU A 45 -17.85 -3.09 2.40
N ILE A 46 -18.50 -3.34 3.53
CA ILE A 46 -18.08 -2.77 4.83
C ILE A 46 -16.67 -3.25 5.18
N THR A 47 -16.41 -4.55 5.05
CA THR A 47 -15.12 -5.14 5.39
C THR A 47 -14.01 -4.58 4.53
N VAL A 48 -14.21 -4.46 3.22
CA VAL A 48 -13.23 -3.88 2.28
C VAL A 48 -12.98 -2.40 2.58
N THR A 49 -14.03 -1.66 2.92
CA THR A 49 -13.93 -0.24 3.29
C THR A 49 -13.11 -0.05 4.56
N VAL A 50 -13.44 -0.79 5.63
CA VAL A 50 -12.75 -0.71 6.92
C VAL A 50 -11.32 -1.20 6.82
N SER A 51 -11.09 -2.36 6.18
CA SER A 51 -9.75 -2.91 5.98
C SER A 51 -8.86 -2.01 5.12
N GLY A 52 -9.42 -1.30 4.13
CA GLY A 52 -8.71 -0.28 3.36
C GLY A 52 -8.19 0.87 4.23
N ILE A 53 -9.05 1.45 5.07
CA ILE A 53 -8.66 2.54 5.99
C ILE A 53 -7.59 2.06 6.96
N VAL A 54 -7.86 0.94 7.65
CA VAL A 54 -6.96 0.38 8.65
C VAL A 54 -5.63 0.00 8.01
N GLY A 55 -5.66 -0.59 6.82
CA GLY A 55 -4.48 -0.99 6.05
C GLY A 55 -3.57 0.19 5.73
N VAL A 56 -4.13 1.34 5.30
CA VAL A 56 -3.33 2.55 5.02
C VAL A 56 -2.71 3.12 6.30
N ILE A 57 -3.48 3.21 7.39
CA ILE A 57 -3.01 3.76 8.67
C ILE A 57 -1.94 2.87 9.30
N VAL A 58 -2.20 1.56 9.39
CA VAL A 58 -1.27 0.58 9.94
C VAL A 58 -0.04 0.49 9.05
N GLY A 59 -0.19 0.47 7.73
CA GLY A 59 0.91 0.52 6.78
C GLY A 59 1.81 1.74 6.99
N ALA A 60 1.23 2.91 7.25
CA ALA A 60 2.00 4.12 7.56
C ALA A 60 2.79 4.02 8.87
N LEU A 61 2.28 3.32 9.87
CA LEU A 61 2.99 3.05 11.13
C LEU A 61 4.16 2.08 10.91
N PHE A 62 3.94 0.98 10.18
CA PHE A 62 5.00 0.05 9.82
C PHE A 62 6.08 0.73 8.99
N ASN A 63 5.71 1.51 7.97
CA ASN A 63 6.68 2.25 7.17
C ASN A 63 7.51 3.21 8.02
N LYS A 64 6.87 3.94 8.95
CA LYS A 64 7.59 4.81 9.89
C LYS A 64 8.57 4.01 10.76
N LEU A 65 8.15 2.85 11.28
CA LEU A 65 9.01 1.96 12.07
C LEU A 65 10.21 1.46 11.26
N PHE A 66 10.00 1.02 10.02
CA PHE A 66 11.08 0.54 9.16
C PHE A 66 12.03 1.66 8.73
N ILE A 67 11.56 2.90 8.57
CA ILE A 67 12.44 4.05 8.38
C ILE A 67 13.32 4.25 9.62
N TRP A 68 12.76 4.17 10.82
CA TRP A 68 13.53 4.26 12.05
C TRP A 68 14.58 3.13 12.15
N LEU A 69 14.21 1.89 11.84
CA LEU A 69 15.14 0.76 11.78
C LEU A 69 16.26 0.98 10.75
N SER A 70 15.93 1.57 9.61
CA SER A 70 16.88 1.87 8.54
C SER A 70 17.90 2.94 8.90
N GLN A 71 17.66 3.68 10.00
CA GLN A 71 18.57 4.71 10.53
C GLN A 71 19.45 4.21 11.67
N LEU A 72 19.30 2.95 12.12
CA LEU A 72 20.15 2.39 13.15
C LEU A 72 21.62 2.37 12.69
N GLY A 73 22.51 2.90 13.52
CA GLY A 73 23.94 3.02 13.20
C GLY A 73 24.30 4.18 12.26
N GLN A 74 23.37 5.10 11.95
CA GLN A 74 23.67 6.35 11.26
C GLN A 74 23.93 7.48 12.26
N GLU A 75 24.90 8.35 11.96
CA GLU A 75 25.30 9.49 12.80
C GLU A 75 24.21 10.56 12.88
N GLU A 76 23.52 10.82 11.76
CA GLU A 76 22.38 11.74 11.70
C GLU A 76 21.05 10.99 11.69
N LYS A 77 20.30 11.06 12.79
CA LYS A 77 18.95 10.48 12.88
C LYS A 77 17.91 11.51 12.45
N GLN A 78 17.13 11.19 11.43
CA GLN A 78 16.09 12.06 10.90
C GLN A 78 14.71 11.53 11.30
N SER A 79 13.90 12.35 11.95
CA SER A 79 12.59 11.90 12.43
C SER A 79 11.51 12.09 11.35
N VAL A 80 10.82 11.00 11.00
CA VAL A 80 9.64 11.05 10.14
C VAL A 80 8.39 11.11 11.01
N SER A 81 7.61 12.18 10.86
CA SER A 81 6.33 12.32 11.56
C SER A 81 5.31 11.30 11.03
N PHE A 82 4.34 10.90 11.88
CA PHE A 82 3.26 10.02 11.44
C PHE A 82 2.49 10.61 10.25
N LEU A 83 2.19 11.91 10.27
CA LEU A 83 1.47 12.58 9.19
C LEU A 83 2.23 12.54 7.86
N THR A 84 3.55 12.70 7.90
CA THR A 84 4.41 12.58 6.72
C THR A 84 4.42 11.13 6.20
N SER A 85 4.54 10.15 7.11
CA SER A 85 4.49 8.73 6.73
C SER A 85 3.13 8.35 6.14
N TRP A 86 2.03 8.83 6.72
CA TRP A 86 0.68 8.56 6.24
C TRP A 86 0.44 9.17 4.86
N TYR A 87 0.80 10.44 4.67
CA TYR A 87 0.77 11.09 3.37
C TYR A 87 1.56 10.32 2.30
N ALA A 88 2.81 9.97 2.59
CA ALA A 88 3.65 9.23 1.65
C ALA A 88 3.10 7.83 1.37
N THR A 89 2.56 7.14 2.38
CA THR A 89 1.97 5.80 2.23
C THR A 89 0.72 5.86 1.34
N ALA A 90 -0.22 6.73 1.64
CA ALA A 90 -1.46 6.86 0.88
C ALA A 90 -1.17 7.23 -0.60
N ILE A 91 -0.26 8.17 -0.84
CA ILE A 91 0.11 8.55 -2.22
C ILE A 91 0.84 7.43 -2.95
N SER A 92 1.73 6.71 -2.27
CA SER A 92 2.50 5.63 -2.90
C SER A 92 1.64 4.49 -3.45
N GLN A 93 0.48 4.23 -2.84
CA GLN A 93 -0.39 3.11 -3.22
C GLN A 93 -1.29 3.42 -4.41
N ILE A 94 -1.58 4.69 -4.69
CA ILE A 94 -2.55 5.09 -5.74
C ILE A 94 -2.14 4.62 -7.14
N PRO A 95 -0.91 4.87 -7.64
CA PRO A 95 -0.58 4.59 -9.04
C PRO A 95 -0.77 3.11 -9.40
N PHE A 96 -0.29 2.20 -8.54
CA PHE A 96 -0.46 0.77 -8.77
C PHE A 96 -1.89 0.30 -8.53
N ALA A 97 -2.63 0.88 -7.59
CA ALA A 97 -4.03 0.54 -7.39
C ALA A 97 -4.86 0.85 -8.65
N ILE A 98 -4.62 2.00 -9.30
CA ILE A 98 -5.27 2.40 -10.56
C ILE A 98 -4.86 1.48 -11.72
N ILE A 99 -3.55 1.20 -11.85
CA ILE A 99 -3.07 0.30 -12.92
C ILE A 99 -3.66 -1.10 -12.73
N ASN A 100 -3.65 -1.62 -11.51
CA ASN A 100 -4.12 -2.97 -11.22
C ASN A 100 -5.62 -3.12 -11.54
N ILE A 101 -6.47 -2.19 -11.08
CA ILE A 101 -7.91 -2.27 -11.40
C ILE A 101 -8.15 -2.16 -12.92
N PHE A 102 -7.38 -1.35 -13.63
CA PHE A 102 -7.49 -1.29 -15.09
C PHE A 102 -7.11 -2.62 -15.76
N LEU A 103 -5.97 -3.21 -15.37
CA LEU A 103 -5.49 -4.47 -15.95
C LEU A 103 -6.42 -5.66 -15.65
N VAL A 104 -7.01 -5.71 -14.45
CA VAL A 104 -7.89 -6.79 -14.02
C VAL A 104 -9.32 -6.60 -14.53
N THR A 105 -9.91 -5.41 -14.37
CA THR A 105 -11.32 -5.18 -14.67
C THR A 105 -11.56 -4.84 -16.15
N VAL A 106 -10.69 -4.02 -16.76
CA VAL A 106 -10.88 -3.58 -18.15
C VAL A 106 -10.27 -4.57 -19.13
N LEU A 107 -9.04 -5.00 -18.87
CA LEU A 107 -8.29 -5.86 -19.80
C LEU A 107 -8.36 -7.35 -19.48
N SER A 108 -8.89 -7.74 -18.31
CA SER A 108 -8.98 -9.14 -17.86
C SER A 108 -7.65 -9.92 -17.99
N LEU A 109 -6.51 -9.23 -17.86
CA LEU A 109 -5.19 -9.78 -18.23
C LEU A 109 -4.69 -10.84 -17.26
N TYR A 110 -5.11 -10.77 -15.99
CA TYR A 110 -4.80 -11.78 -15.00
C TYR A 110 -5.87 -11.82 -13.90
N LYS A 111 -5.98 -12.97 -13.24
CA LYS A 111 -6.89 -13.14 -12.11
C LYS A 111 -6.41 -12.34 -10.91
N SER A 112 -7.36 -11.83 -10.13
CA SER A 112 -7.13 -11.34 -8.77
C SER A 112 -6.21 -12.31 -8.02
N GLY A 113 -5.12 -11.80 -7.43
CA GLY A 113 -4.13 -12.60 -6.72
C GLY A 113 -2.87 -12.99 -7.50
N ASN A 114 -2.54 -12.31 -8.61
CA ASN A 114 -1.26 -12.51 -9.31
C ASN A 114 -0.07 -12.07 -8.43
N THR A 115 0.74 -13.06 -8.02
CA THR A 115 1.91 -12.86 -7.15
C THR A 115 2.96 -11.93 -7.76
N VAL A 116 3.20 -12.01 -9.07
CA VAL A 116 4.19 -11.15 -9.75
C VAL A 116 3.72 -9.70 -9.72
N ALA A 117 2.44 -9.46 -10.01
CA ALA A 117 1.86 -8.12 -9.92
C ALA A 117 1.90 -7.56 -8.49
N ALA A 118 1.67 -8.41 -7.48
CA ALA A 118 1.77 -8.03 -6.07
C ALA A 118 3.20 -7.65 -5.67
N ILE A 119 4.22 -8.43 -6.09
CA ILE A 119 5.63 -8.11 -5.83
C ILE A 119 6.01 -6.78 -6.47
N ILE A 120 5.71 -6.60 -7.76
CA ILE A 120 6.02 -5.36 -8.49
C ILE A 120 5.34 -4.16 -7.82
N SER A 121 4.05 -4.30 -7.46
CA SER A 121 3.32 -3.26 -6.75
C SER A 121 3.97 -2.90 -5.42
N GLY A 122 4.36 -3.89 -4.61
CA GLY A 122 5.04 -3.66 -3.35
C GLY A 122 6.35 -2.88 -3.52
N VAL A 123 7.16 -3.27 -4.50
CA VAL A 123 8.46 -2.62 -4.77
C VAL A 123 8.26 -1.18 -5.23
N VAL A 124 7.33 -0.93 -6.14
CA VAL A 124 7.07 0.43 -6.62
C VAL A 124 6.47 1.30 -5.52
N ASN A 125 5.58 0.76 -4.69
CA ASN A 125 5.05 1.49 -3.53
C ASN A 125 6.19 1.92 -2.59
N ALA A 126 7.13 1.01 -2.27
CA ALA A 126 8.29 1.33 -1.43
C ALA A 126 9.21 2.39 -2.06
N LEU A 127 9.42 2.34 -3.38
CA LEU A 127 10.17 3.35 -4.13
C LEU A 127 9.50 4.73 -4.06
N ILE A 128 8.20 4.80 -4.37
CA ILE A 128 7.45 6.07 -4.34
C ILE A 128 7.42 6.63 -2.93
N TYR A 129 7.16 5.78 -1.91
CA TYR A 129 7.15 6.17 -0.51
C TYR A 129 8.47 6.85 -0.11
N THR A 130 9.61 6.19 -0.34
CA THR A 130 10.92 6.76 0.01
C THR A 130 11.29 7.97 -0.85
N PHE A 131 10.87 8.01 -2.11
CA PHE A 131 11.10 9.17 -2.97
C PHE A 131 10.38 10.41 -2.45
N ILE A 132 9.11 10.28 -2.01
CA ILE A 132 8.36 11.36 -1.36
C ILE A 132 9.11 11.85 -0.11
N LEU A 133 9.50 10.93 0.78
CA LEU A 133 10.23 11.29 2.00
C LEU A 133 11.57 12.01 1.71
N ARG A 134 12.28 11.59 0.67
CA ARG A 134 13.55 12.20 0.27
C ARG A 134 13.36 13.58 -0.36
N GLN A 135 12.31 13.78 -1.16
CA GLN A 135 11.95 15.11 -1.66
C GLN A 135 11.63 16.08 -0.52
N GLU A 136 11.01 15.58 0.55
CA GLU A 136 10.74 16.37 1.76
C GLU A 136 11.95 16.54 2.69
N LYS A 137 13.12 15.99 2.32
CA LYS A 137 14.37 16.04 3.10
C LYS A 137 14.23 15.47 4.52
N VAL A 138 13.32 14.50 4.72
CA VAL A 138 13.13 13.83 6.02
C VAL A 138 13.86 12.48 6.12
N ILE A 139 14.47 12.01 5.03
CA ILE A 139 15.39 10.87 5.02
C ILE A 139 16.61 11.14 4.13
N THR A 140 17.75 10.50 4.45
CA THR A 140 18.98 10.55 3.64
C THR A 140 18.94 9.52 2.50
N LYS A 141 19.88 9.63 1.54
CA LYS A 141 20.07 8.62 0.49
C LYS A 141 20.38 7.24 1.08
N ARG A 142 21.18 7.21 2.15
CA ARG A 142 21.57 5.97 2.85
C ARG A 142 20.36 5.28 3.47
N THR A 143 19.52 6.03 4.18
CA THR A 143 18.26 5.51 4.75
C THR A 143 17.32 4.97 3.68
N GLN A 144 17.20 5.65 2.54
CA GLN A 144 16.39 5.16 1.42
C GLN A 144 16.88 3.80 0.91
N ILE A 145 18.18 3.63 0.70
CA ILE A 145 18.74 2.37 0.20
C ILE A 145 18.48 1.24 1.20
N ILE A 146 18.77 1.45 2.48
CA ILE A 146 18.58 0.43 3.53
C ILE A 146 17.10 0.04 3.63
N TYR A 147 16.20 1.01 3.65
CA TYR A 147 14.75 0.75 3.68
C TYR A 147 14.30 -0.07 2.48
N LEU A 148 14.75 0.28 1.26
CA LEU A 148 14.36 -0.44 0.06
C LEU A 148 14.82 -1.89 0.09
N VAL A 149 16.05 -2.16 0.54
CA VAL A 149 16.55 -3.53 0.69
C VAL A 149 15.68 -4.33 1.67
N ILE A 150 15.39 -3.76 2.85
CA ILE A 150 14.52 -4.41 3.85
C ILE A 150 13.14 -4.71 3.25
N MET A 151 12.51 -3.72 2.60
CA MET A 151 11.17 -3.88 2.04
C MET A 151 11.13 -4.89 0.91
N ILE A 152 12.11 -4.90 0.01
CA ILE A 152 12.19 -5.89 -1.09
C ILE A 152 12.26 -7.31 -0.52
N VAL A 153 13.12 -7.54 0.47
CA VAL A 153 13.23 -8.85 1.13
C VAL A 153 11.89 -9.25 1.77
N LEU A 154 11.26 -8.35 2.52
CA LEU A 154 9.97 -8.62 3.15
C LEU A 154 8.87 -8.92 2.13
N ILE A 155 8.77 -8.13 1.05
CA ILE A 155 7.78 -8.32 -0.01
C ILE A 155 7.95 -9.69 -0.68
N ILE A 156 9.19 -10.08 -1.00
CA ILE A 156 9.49 -11.37 -1.61
C ILE A 156 9.12 -12.51 -0.65
N VAL A 157 9.54 -12.45 0.62
CA VAL A 157 9.24 -13.49 1.61
C VAL A 157 7.72 -13.62 1.81
N MET A 158 7.01 -12.52 1.99
CA MET A 158 5.55 -12.54 2.19
C MET A 158 4.78 -13.05 0.95
N SER A 159 5.30 -12.81 -0.25
CA SER A 159 4.65 -13.22 -1.50
C SER A 159 5.01 -14.65 -1.92
N ALA A 160 6.21 -15.12 -1.58
CA ALA A 160 6.72 -16.44 -1.98
C ALA A 160 6.41 -17.55 -0.96
N VAL A 161 6.34 -17.26 0.34
CA VAL A 161 6.01 -18.27 1.36
C VAL A 161 4.67 -18.98 1.10
N PRO A 162 3.58 -18.29 0.71
CA PRO A 162 2.32 -18.95 0.35
C PRO A 162 2.41 -19.85 -0.89
N MET A 163 3.41 -19.65 -1.76
CA MET A 163 3.68 -20.55 -2.91
C MET A 163 4.43 -21.82 -2.50
N LEU A 164 5.29 -21.74 -1.47
CA LEU A 164 6.08 -22.88 -0.99
C LEU A 164 5.29 -23.83 -0.08
N MET A 165 4.15 -23.37 0.46
CA MET A 165 3.26 -24.16 1.34
C MET A 165 2.10 -24.83 0.58
N LYS A 166 2.08 -24.75 -0.75
CA LYS A 166 1.14 -25.48 -1.63
C LYS A 166 1.86 -26.62 -2.32
#